data_AF-A0A1Q3GNX6-F1
#
_entry.id   AF-A0A1Q3GNX6-F1
#
_cell.length_a   1.000
_cell.length_b   1.000
_cell.length_c   1.000
_cell.angle_alpha   90.00
_cell.angle_beta   90.00
_cell.angle_gamma   90.00
#
_symmetry.space_group_name_H-M   'P 1'
#
loop_
_entity.id
_entity.type
_entity.pdbx_description
1 polymer ?
#
loop_
_entity_poly.entity_id
_entity_poly.type
_entity_poly.pdbx_seq_one_letter_code
_entity_poly.pdbx_strand_id
1 'polypeptide(L)'
;MGYYPGDLFNHYVQAFFKRGVFGMKAYDVYDKMPFILRGRYLLSTVNDKVIEDLFLLAEQKEASLWESRGTLITACWLSGLLKKRCFLPKIIQVIKEKDEAVFYSSAWLGALFLYDDEALITPIQHFIDKHFQATKSYRYHKSYYQAMYCLQLWDKQKHSNYAQKYAPFFPSASAHSKTLLRFLEVSKILRANITFDHSATLQTGLKTLLAETTTLSAYFDGLLVQPKIRSYAEGMHRQQHFDLYCMQFKQKYQEKTAQVVAPSEFLLDHPYDKIKRSTHQFEHAVRTYLHTYRSQIYPIELKKAALLAQDSIDILAGLEIDLAYQLPIEIIDICYQKLLQVLPHSFYLYEAYALALLMRGNQHDKRAKALYKNAQQIRAKYEWIEEDDYLWWGRYVQVKN
;
A
#
# COMPACT_ATOMS: atom_id res chain seq x y z
N MET A 1 23.05 10.37 5.90
CA MET A 1 21.69 9.93 5.52
C MET A 1 21.08 10.97 4.60
N GLY A 2 20.50 10.58 3.46
CA GLY A 2 19.93 11.55 2.52
C GLY A 2 18.55 12.06 2.96
N TYR A 3 17.74 11.16 3.49
CA TYR A 3 16.36 11.45 3.90
C TYR A 3 16.18 11.62 5.41
N TYR A 4 15.06 12.25 5.78
CA TYR A 4 14.58 12.35 7.15
C TYR A 4 13.98 11.01 7.63
N PRO A 5 14.51 10.40 8.70
CA PRO A 5 14.07 9.09 9.21
C PRO A 5 12.58 8.97 9.50
N GLY A 6 11.96 10.04 10.03
CA GLY A 6 10.54 10.05 10.39
C GLY A 6 9.63 9.79 9.18
N ASP A 7 9.99 10.31 8.01
CA ASP A 7 9.19 10.13 6.78
C ASP A 7 9.27 8.69 6.25
N LEU A 8 10.47 8.11 6.28
CA LEU A 8 10.69 6.72 5.92
C LEU A 8 9.90 5.78 6.85
N PHE A 9 9.92 6.06 8.15
CA PHE A 9 9.18 5.29 9.13
C PHE A 9 7.66 5.40 8.89
N ASN A 10 7.15 6.62 8.76
CA ASN A 10 5.71 6.89 8.60
C ASN A 10 5.14 6.33 7.31
N HIS A 11 5.85 6.46 6.18
CA HIS A 11 5.33 6.07 4.89
C HIS A 11 5.59 4.61 4.53
N TYR A 12 6.75 4.05 4.89
CA TYR A 12 7.10 2.68 4.53
C TYR A 12 6.96 1.72 5.71
N VAL A 13 7.57 2.02 6.86
CA VAL A 13 7.56 1.08 7.99
C VAL A 13 6.15 0.89 8.54
N GLN A 14 5.37 1.96 8.70
CA GLN A 14 3.99 1.81 9.18
C GLN A 14 3.09 1.06 8.19
N ALA A 15 3.31 1.23 6.89
CA ALA A 15 2.52 0.57 5.85
C ALA A 15 2.78 -0.94 5.82
N PHE A 16 4.05 -1.36 5.87
CA PHE A 16 4.45 -2.75 5.69
C PHE A 16 4.63 -3.51 7.02
N PHE A 17 5.15 -2.89 8.07
CA PHE A 17 5.56 -3.59 9.30
C PHE A 17 4.50 -3.66 10.41
N LYS A 18 3.71 -2.59 10.65
CA LYS A 18 2.72 -2.55 11.76
C LYS A 18 1.54 -3.54 11.59
N ARG A 19 1.48 -4.27 10.49
CA ARG A 19 0.41 -5.21 10.15
C ARG A 19 0.87 -6.62 10.51
N GLY A 20 -0.01 -7.46 11.08
CA GLY A 20 0.29 -8.80 11.62
C GLY A 20 0.83 -9.88 10.64
N VAL A 21 1.48 -9.47 9.55
CA VAL A 21 2.27 -10.27 8.60
C VAL A 21 3.59 -10.75 9.23
N PHE A 22 4.10 -10.06 10.26
CA PHE A 22 5.42 -10.31 10.85
C PHE A 22 5.45 -10.79 12.32
N GLY A 23 4.30 -10.97 12.98
CA GLY A 23 4.23 -11.44 14.38
C GLY A 23 3.11 -10.81 15.22
N MET A 24 2.91 -11.34 16.45
CA MET A 24 1.62 -11.38 17.16
C MET A 24 0.89 -10.03 17.42
N LYS A 25 -0.42 -10.08 17.13
CA LYS A 25 -1.52 -9.15 17.49
C LYS A 25 -1.51 -7.74 16.88
N ALA A 26 -2.08 -7.66 15.67
CA ALA A 26 -3.02 -6.62 15.25
C ALA A 26 -3.90 -7.25 14.16
N TYR A 27 -4.87 -8.07 14.59
CA TYR A 27 -5.55 -9.05 13.73
C TYR A 27 -6.97 -8.64 13.31
N ASP A 28 -7.61 -7.67 13.98
CA ASP A 28 -9.07 -7.49 13.87
C ASP A 28 -9.56 -6.08 13.46
N VAL A 29 -8.69 -5.12 13.14
CA VAL A 29 -9.09 -3.68 13.19
C VAL A 29 -9.10 -2.94 11.84
N TYR A 30 -8.65 -3.52 10.72
CA TYR A 30 -8.45 -2.73 9.50
C TYR A 30 -9.00 -3.35 8.21
N ASP A 31 -9.62 -2.50 7.40
CA ASP A 31 -9.96 -2.76 5.99
C ASP A 31 -8.68 -3.07 5.19
N LYS A 32 -8.77 -4.12 4.36
CA LYS A 32 -7.63 -4.77 3.70
C LYS A 32 -7.41 -4.23 2.28
N MET A 33 -8.45 -3.75 1.62
CA MET A 33 -8.36 -3.14 0.30
C MET A 33 -7.47 -1.87 0.32
N PRO A 34 -7.57 -0.98 1.32
CA PRO A 34 -6.62 0.12 1.51
C PRO A 34 -5.17 -0.31 1.68
N PHE A 35 -4.92 -1.41 2.40
CA PHE A 35 -3.57 -1.95 2.60
C PHE A 35 -2.97 -2.44 1.27
N ILE A 36 -3.72 -3.20 0.48
CA ILE A 36 -3.25 -3.73 -0.81
C ILE A 36 -2.99 -2.59 -1.79
N LEU A 37 -3.93 -1.65 -1.92
CA LEU A 37 -3.76 -0.49 -2.80
C LEU A 37 -2.56 0.35 -2.39
N ARG A 38 -2.43 0.69 -1.10
CA ARG A 38 -1.30 1.48 -0.60
C ARG A 38 0.02 0.74 -0.77
N GLY A 39 0.06 -0.56 -0.47
CA GLY A 39 1.25 -1.39 -0.63
C GLY A 39 1.72 -1.44 -2.07
N ARG A 40 0.81 -1.67 -3.03
CA ARG A 40 1.10 -1.65 -4.46
C ARG A 40 1.58 -0.29 -4.94
N TYR A 41 0.97 0.79 -4.46
CA TYR A 41 1.37 2.15 -4.81
C TYR A 41 2.78 2.50 -4.30
N LEU A 42 3.08 2.17 -3.04
CA LEU A 42 4.42 2.37 -2.48
C LEU A 42 5.45 1.52 -3.23
N LEU A 43 5.10 0.28 -3.58
CA LEU A 43 5.98 -0.61 -4.34
C LEU A 43 6.23 -0.09 -5.77
N SER A 44 5.24 0.55 -6.39
CA SER A 44 5.35 1.11 -7.74
C SER A 44 6.19 2.39 -7.82
N THR A 45 6.48 3.03 -6.67
CA THR A 45 7.16 4.33 -6.58
C THR A 45 8.49 4.28 -5.83
N VAL A 46 8.73 3.27 -4.99
CA VAL A 46 9.97 3.14 -4.21
C VAL A 46 11.21 3.01 -5.10
N ASN A 47 12.31 3.63 -4.70
CA ASN A 47 13.59 3.56 -5.39
C ASN A 47 14.67 2.91 -4.50
N ASP A 48 15.83 2.63 -5.08
CA ASP A 48 16.93 1.96 -4.36
C ASP A 48 17.47 2.81 -3.22
N LYS A 49 17.46 4.14 -3.35
CA LYS A 49 17.92 5.04 -2.29
C LYS A 49 17.06 4.95 -1.03
N VAL A 50 15.74 4.83 -1.19
CA VAL A 50 14.82 4.61 -0.06
C VAL A 50 15.13 3.30 0.65
N ILE A 51 15.38 2.22 -0.09
CA ILE A 51 15.69 0.90 0.49
C ILE A 51 17.04 0.94 1.22
N GLU A 52 18.06 1.58 0.63
CA GLU A 52 19.36 1.80 1.24
C GLU A 52 19.22 2.60 2.55
N ASP A 53 18.48 3.70 2.54
CA ASP A 53 18.30 4.53 3.72
C ASP A 53 17.50 3.81 4.83
N LEU A 54 16.58 2.89 4.48
CA LEU A 54 15.94 2.00 5.45
C LEU A 54 16.96 1.02 6.08
N PHE A 55 17.87 0.43 5.31
CA PHE A 55 18.94 -0.39 5.89
C PHE A 55 19.85 0.43 6.83
N LEU A 56 20.23 1.64 6.44
CA LEU A 56 21.03 2.54 7.28
C LEU A 56 20.32 2.95 8.56
N LEU A 57 19.01 3.23 8.48
CA LEU A 57 18.19 3.59 9.65
C LEU A 57 18.09 2.45 10.66
N ALA A 58 18.05 1.20 10.19
CA ALA A 58 18.08 0.05 11.08
C ALA A 58 19.39 -0.10 11.88
N GLU A 59 20.48 0.53 11.46
CA GLU A 59 21.80 0.43 12.10
C GLU A 59 22.08 1.57 13.10
N GLN A 60 21.20 2.56 13.19
CA GLN A 60 21.38 3.69 14.10
C GLN A 60 21.24 3.25 15.56
N LYS A 61 22.26 3.56 16.37
CA LYS A 61 22.33 3.20 17.79
C LYS A 61 21.25 3.86 18.66
N GLU A 62 20.72 5.01 18.21
CA GLU A 62 19.77 5.83 18.96
C GLU A 62 18.30 5.44 18.70
N ALA A 63 18.03 4.64 17.65
CA ALA A 63 16.67 4.19 17.34
C ALA A 63 16.19 3.14 18.36
N SER A 64 14.90 3.15 18.67
CA SER A 64 14.34 2.08 19.51
C SER A 64 14.49 0.71 18.81
N LEU A 65 14.61 -0.36 19.60
CA LEU A 65 14.68 -1.73 19.10
C LEU A 65 13.53 -2.08 18.15
N TRP A 66 12.34 -1.51 18.39
CA TRP A 66 11.16 -1.70 17.53
C TRP A 66 11.29 -0.99 16.19
N GLU A 67 11.79 0.25 16.19
CA GLU A 67 11.98 1.04 14.98
C GLU A 67 13.07 0.47 14.10
N SER A 68 14.23 0.14 14.68
CA SER A 68 15.33 -0.51 13.98
C SER A 68 14.86 -1.80 13.30
N ARG A 69 14.11 -2.63 14.04
CA ARG A 69 13.54 -3.88 13.52
C ARG A 69 12.55 -3.66 12.39
N GLY A 70 11.57 -2.78 12.59
CA GLY A 70 10.53 -2.54 11.60
C GLY A 70 11.10 -2.04 10.29
N THR A 71 12.11 -1.19 10.40
CA THR A 71 12.84 -0.65 9.27
C THR A 71 13.61 -1.75 8.52
N LEU A 72 14.34 -2.60 9.23
CA LEU A 72 15.10 -3.70 8.62
C LEU A 72 14.20 -4.70 7.89
N ILE A 73 13.08 -5.09 8.52
CA ILE A 73 12.12 -6.02 7.93
C ILE A 73 11.48 -5.42 6.68
N THR A 74 11.10 -4.14 6.74
CA THR A 74 10.54 -3.41 5.60
C THR A 74 11.53 -3.33 4.44
N ALA A 75 12.80 -3.03 4.73
CA ALA A 75 13.86 -2.99 3.72
C ALA A 75 14.06 -4.36 3.04
N CYS A 76 14.14 -5.44 3.82
CA CYS A 76 14.24 -6.80 3.29
C CYS A 76 13.01 -7.18 2.44
N TRP A 77 11.80 -6.81 2.88
CA TRP A 77 10.59 -7.15 2.14
C TRP A 77 10.49 -6.38 0.83
N LEU A 78 10.72 -5.06 0.83
CA LEU A 78 10.68 -4.22 -0.38
C LEU A 78 11.72 -4.67 -1.40
N SER A 79 12.96 -4.90 -0.97
CA SER A 79 14.02 -5.39 -1.84
C SER A 79 13.68 -6.76 -2.44
N GLY A 80 13.13 -7.68 -1.63
CA GLY A 80 12.63 -8.97 -2.09
C GLY A 80 11.48 -8.84 -3.09
N LEU A 81 10.44 -8.07 -2.77
CA LEU A 81 9.29 -7.85 -3.65
C LEU A 81 9.72 -7.36 -5.03
N LEU A 82 10.73 -6.49 -5.11
CA LEU A 82 11.29 -5.95 -6.34
C LEU A 82 12.43 -6.77 -6.98
N LYS A 83 12.89 -7.87 -6.35
CA LYS A 83 14.06 -8.65 -6.77
C LYS A 83 15.34 -7.79 -6.94
N LYS A 84 15.57 -6.82 -6.06
CA LYS A 84 16.72 -5.90 -6.14
C LYS A 84 18.01 -6.57 -5.66
N ARG A 85 18.66 -7.33 -6.55
CA ARG A 85 19.85 -8.14 -6.24
C ARG A 85 20.99 -7.38 -5.56
N CYS A 86 21.12 -6.07 -5.76
CA CYS A 86 22.11 -5.24 -5.08
C CYS A 86 21.99 -5.29 -3.54
N PHE A 87 20.80 -5.55 -2.99
CA PHE A 87 20.59 -5.68 -1.54
C PHE A 87 20.71 -7.12 -1.02
N LEU A 88 20.82 -8.11 -1.92
CA LEU A 88 20.91 -9.53 -1.54
C LEU A 88 22.10 -9.82 -0.60
N PRO A 89 23.32 -9.28 -0.81
CA PRO A 89 24.42 -9.48 0.13
C PRO A 89 24.08 -9.00 1.54
N LYS A 90 23.37 -7.86 1.66
CA LYS A 90 22.95 -7.32 2.95
C LYS A 90 21.92 -8.20 3.64
N ILE A 91 20.98 -8.78 2.89
CA ILE A 91 19.99 -9.73 3.42
C ILE A 91 20.67 -11.01 3.89
N ILE A 92 21.62 -11.54 3.11
CA ILE A 92 22.44 -12.70 3.50
C ILE A 92 23.19 -12.40 4.81
N GLN A 93 23.80 -11.23 4.91
CA GLN A 93 24.49 -10.78 6.11
C GLN A 93 23.52 -10.73 7.31
N VAL A 94 22.34 -10.15 7.15
CA VAL A 94 21.29 -10.08 8.19
C VAL A 94 20.89 -11.47 8.68
N ILE A 95 20.71 -12.45 7.77
CA ILE A 95 20.35 -13.83 8.13
C ILE A 95 21.47 -14.50 8.96
N LYS A 96 22.73 -14.22 8.66
CA LYS A 96 23.90 -14.81 9.34
C LYS A 96 24.20 -14.16 10.69
N GLU A 97 24.11 -12.83 10.76
CA GLU A 97 24.70 -12.03 11.85
C GLU A 97 23.69 -11.56 12.90
N LYS A 98 22.41 -11.37 12.55
CA LYS A 98 21.41 -10.86 13.50
C LYS A 98 20.94 -11.97 14.44
N ASP A 99 21.69 -12.15 15.52
CA ASP A 99 21.56 -13.20 16.55
C ASP A 99 20.39 -12.98 17.55
N GLU A 100 19.24 -12.47 17.10
CA GLU A 100 18.14 -12.15 17.99
C GLU A 100 16.87 -12.92 17.62
N ALA A 101 16.52 -13.89 18.46
CA ALA A 101 15.37 -14.82 18.33
C ALA A 101 14.05 -14.17 17.94
N VAL A 102 13.83 -12.99 18.52
CA VAL A 102 12.58 -12.23 18.43
C VAL A 102 12.50 -11.52 17.08
N PHE A 103 13.58 -11.51 16.28
CA PHE A 103 13.78 -10.65 15.12
C PHE A 103 13.69 -11.42 13.79
N TYR A 104 13.81 -12.74 13.79
CA TYR A 104 13.58 -13.55 12.59
C TYR A 104 12.16 -13.36 12.06
N SER A 105 12.10 -12.82 10.85
CA SER A 105 10.88 -12.41 10.17
C SER A 105 10.67 -13.24 8.91
N SER A 106 9.41 -13.50 8.56
CA SER A 106 9.07 -14.10 7.26
C SER A 106 9.67 -13.31 6.08
N ALA A 107 10.01 -12.02 6.23
CA ALA A 107 10.73 -11.25 5.22
C ALA A 107 12.10 -11.81 4.86
N TRP A 108 12.81 -12.42 5.82
CA TRP A 108 14.15 -12.95 5.60
C TRP A 108 14.11 -14.36 5.02
N LEU A 109 13.26 -15.21 5.59
CA LEU A 109 13.08 -16.59 5.11
C LEU A 109 12.38 -16.59 3.74
N GLY A 110 11.34 -15.79 3.59
CA GLY A 110 10.62 -15.62 2.34
C GLY A 110 11.46 -14.98 1.24
N ALA A 111 12.60 -14.34 1.55
CA ALA A 111 13.51 -13.81 0.55
C ALA A 111 13.96 -14.88 -0.45
N LEU A 112 14.13 -16.15 0.00
CA LEU A 112 14.46 -17.29 -0.87
C LEU A 112 13.49 -17.38 -2.05
N PHE A 113 12.18 -17.27 -1.78
CA PHE A 113 11.12 -17.31 -2.78
C PHE A 113 10.90 -15.97 -3.49
N LEU A 114 11.12 -14.85 -2.81
CA LEU A 114 10.93 -13.54 -3.43
C LEU A 114 11.98 -13.27 -4.51
N TYR A 115 13.23 -13.64 -4.26
CA TYR A 115 14.32 -13.57 -5.23
C TYR A 115 14.35 -14.78 -6.17
N ASP A 116 13.82 -15.93 -5.74
CA ASP A 116 13.98 -17.23 -6.41
C ASP A 116 15.47 -17.58 -6.60
N ASP A 117 16.25 -17.50 -5.50
CA ASP A 117 17.72 -17.57 -5.54
C ASP A 117 18.31 -18.50 -4.47
N GLU A 118 19.05 -19.52 -4.92
CA GLU A 118 19.68 -20.54 -4.08
C GLU A 118 20.80 -20.01 -3.18
N ALA A 119 21.35 -18.82 -3.44
CA ALA A 119 22.39 -18.21 -2.58
C ALA A 119 21.91 -17.97 -1.13
N LEU A 120 20.59 -17.96 -0.90
CA LEU A 120 19.98 -17.84 0.42
C LEU A 120 19.90 -19.15 1.20
N ILE A 121 20.12 -20.30 0.56
CA ILE A 121 20.00 -21.64 1.18
C ILE A 121 21.06 -21.85 2.26
N THR A 122 22.34 -21.65 1.94
CA THR A 122 23.43 -21.84 2.92
C THR A 122 23.30 -20.91 4.14
N PRO A 123 22.98 -19.60 4.01
CA PRO A 123 22.66 -18.74 5.14
C PRO A 123 21.50 -19.27 6.00
N ILE A 124 20.42 -19.77 5.39
CA ILE A 124 19.27 -20.33 6.10
C ILE A 124 19.66 -21.61 6.84
N GLN A 125 20.42 -22.52 6.22
CA GLN A 125 20.92 -23.73 6.86
C GLN A 125 21.84 -23.40 8.05
N HIS A 126 22.76 -22.44 7.88
CA HIS A 126 23.62 -21.98 8.96
C HIS A 126 22.82 -21.47 10.15
N PHE A 127 21.77 -20.67 9.91
CA PHE A 127 20.85 -20.22 10.96
C PHE A 127 20.18 -21.40 11.67
N ILE A 128 19.65 -22.37 10.92
CA ILE A 128 19.02 -23.56 11.50
C ILE A 128 20.02 -24.29 12.40
N ASP A 129 21.19 -24.65 11.88
CA ASP A 129 22.19 -25.44 12.60
C ASP A 129 22.65 -24.74 13.90
N LYS A 130 22.93 -23.43 13.82
CA LYS A 130 23.38 -22.61 14.96
C LYS A 130 22.35 -22.61 16.10
N HIS A 131 21.07 -22.42 15.78
CA HIS A 131 20.02 -22.22 16.79
C HIS A 131 19.30 -23.50 17.20
N PHE A 132 19.34 -24.53 16.35
CA PHE A 132 18.82 -25.85 16.67
C PHE A 132 19.69 -26.56 17.70
N GLN A 133 21.03 -26.43 17.60
CA GLN A 133 21.98 -27.03 18.56
C GLN A 133 21.97 -26.32 19.93
N ALA A 134 21.52 -25.06 20.00
CA ALA A 134 21.32 -24.28 21.23
C ALA A 134 20.07 -24.75 22.00
N THR A 135 20.07 -26.00 22.46
CA THR A 135 18.97 -26.83 22.98
C THR A 135 18.26 -26.34 24.27
N LYS A 136 18.35 -25.07 24.68
CA LYS A 136 17.72 -24.57 25.93
C LYS A 136 17.01 -23.21 25.87
N SER A 137 16.93 -22.55 24.71
CA SER A 137 16.29 -21.23 24.62
C SER A 137 14.96 -21.30 23.87
N TYR A 138 13.83 -21.24 24.60
CA TYR A 138 12.47 -21.08 24.04
C TYR A 138 12.36 -19.89 23.06
N ARG A 139 13.30 -18.95 23.12
CA ARG A 139 13.31 -17.71 22.36
C ARG A 139 13.32 -17.96 20.83
N TYR A 140 14.08 -18.95 20.33
CA TYR A 140 14.30 -19.17 18.89
C TYR A 140 13.39 -20.23 18.26
N HIS A 141 12.58 -20.92 19.07
CA HIS A 141 11.86 -22.14 18.72
C HIS A 141 11.04 -22.04 17.42
N LYS A 142 10.21 -21.00 17.32
CA LYS A 142 9.32 -20.81 16.17
C LYS A 142 10.09 -20.48 14.89
N SER A 143 11.17 -19.72 15.01
CA SER A 143 11.90 -19.13 13.88
C SER A 143 12.72 -20.16 13.11
N TYR A 144 13.46 -21.05 13.80
CA TYR A 144 14.20 -22.10 13.09
C TYR A 144 13.27 -23.15 12.49
N TYR A 145 12.11 -23.44 13.10
CA TYR A 145 11.11 -24.31 12.49
C TYR A 145 10.50 -23.71 11.22
N GLN A 146 10.26 -22.40 11.20
CA GLN A 146 9.88 -21.69 9.98
C GLN A 146 10.96 -21.74 8.91
N ALA A 147 12.24 -21.65 9.30
CA ALA A 147 13.38 -21.76 8.39
C ALA A 147 13.51 -23.18 7.81
N MET A 148 13.34 -24.23 8.64
CA MET A 148 13.29 -25.63 8.17
C MET A 148 12.12 -25.83 7.19
N TYR A 149 10.94 -25.30 7.51
CA TYR A 149 9.78 -25.38 6.63
C TYR A 149 10.01 -24.63 5.30
N CYS A 150 10.70 -23.49 5.34
CA CYS A 150 11.10 -22.74 4.14
C CYS A 150 11.94 -23.60 3.19
N LEU A 151 12.96 -24.31 3.69
CA LEU A 151 13.77 -25.23 2.89
C LEU A 151 12.97 -26.44 2.40
N GLN A 152 12.11 -27.01 3.24
CA GLN A 152 11.23 -28.12 2.85
C GLN A 152 10.30 -27.71 1.69
N LEU A 153 9.75 -26.49 1.74
CA LEU A 153 8.90 -25.95 0.69
C LEU A 153 9.68 -25.73 -0.62
N TRP A 154 10.93 -25.26 -0.52
CA TRP A 154 11.82 -25.10 -1.66
C TRP A 154 12.13 -26.44 -2.33
N ASP A 155 12.56 -27.44 -1.55
CA ASP A 155 12.83 -28.80 -2.02
C ASP A 155 11.62 -29.41 -2.74
N LYS A 156 10.41 -29.21 -2.21
CA LYS A 156 9.17 -29.68 -2.84
C LYS A 156 8.91 -28.98 -4.18
N GLN A 157 9.16 -27.68 -4.29
CA GLN A 157 8.87 -26.89 -5.49
C GLN A 157 9.93 -27.04 -6.59
N LYS A 158 11.20 -27.18 -6.20
CA LYS A 158 12.36 -27.22 -7.11
C LYS A 158 12.96 -28.62 -7.29
N HIS A 159 12.40 -29.62 -6.62
CA HIS A 159 12.89 -31.01 -6.62
C HIS A 159 14.35 -31.16 -6.15
N SER A 160 14.72 -30.41 -5.10
CA SER A 160 16.05 -30.47 -4.46
C SER A 160 16.03 -31.24 -3.13
N ASN A 161 17.17 -31.33 -2.43
CA ASN A 161 17.34 -32.08 -1.19
C ASN A 161 18.06 -31.29 -0.06
N TYR A 162 18.01 -29.96 -0.10
CA TYR A 162 18.71 -29.11 0.86
C TYR A 162 18.19 -29.23 2.31
N ALA A 163 16.95 -29.67 2.49
CA ALA A 163 16.30 -29.86 3.78
C ALA A 163 16.41 -31.31 4.32
N GLN A 164 16.99 -32.25 3.56
CA GLN A 164 16.98 -33.68 3.88
C GLN A 164 17.49 -34.00 5.29
N LYS A 165 18.55 -33.32 5.75
CA LYS A 165 19.11 -33.51 7.09
C LYS A 165 18.18 -33.09 8.24
N TYR A 166 17.14 -32.31 7.96
CA TYR A 166 16.14 -31.86 8.93
C TYR A 166 14.82 -32.65 8.87
N ALA A 167 14.73 -33.69 8.03
CA ALA A 167 13.50 -34.45 7.79
C ALA A 167 12.77 -34.94 9.06
N PRO A 168 13.46 -35.41 10.13
CA PRO A 168 12.79 -35.82 11.36
C PRO A 168 11.95 -34.72 12.03
N PHE A 169 12.24 -33.45 11.74
CA PHE A 169 11.62 -32.27 12.36
C PHE A 169 10.51 -31.64 11.52
N PHE A 170 10.23 -32.16 10.32
CA PHE A 170 9.22 -31.63 9.41
C PHE A 170 7.78 -31.57 9.98
N PRO A 171 7.32 -32.53 10.82
CA PRO A 171 6.02 -32.41 11.47
C PRO A 171 5.91 -31.13 12.32
N SER A 172 6.94 -30.84 13.13
CA SER A 172 6.99 -29.63 13.96
C SER A 172 7.18 -28.36 13.11
N ALA A 173 8.01 -28.41 12.07
CA ALA A 173 8.19 -27.31 11.14
C ALA A 173 6.87 -26.89 10.48
N SER A 174 6.07 -27.87 10.06
CA SER A 174 4.76 -27.66 9.44
C SER A 174 3.78 -26.95 10.38
N ALA A 175 3.81 -27.23 11.68
CA ALA A 175 2.97 -26.55 12.67
C ALA A 175 3.29 -25.04 12.81
N HIS A 176 4.48 -24.61 12.38
CA HIS A 176 4.92 -23.21 12.44
C HIS A 176 4.86 -22.48 11.07
N SER A 177 4.40 -23.15 10.02
CA SER A 177 4.37 -22.67 8.63
C SER A 177 3.46 -21.46 8.38
N LYS A 178 2.38 -21.31 9.16
CA LYS A 178 1.28 -20.37 8.89
C LYS A 178 1.75 -18.94 8.58
N THR A 179 2.71 -18.42 9.34
CA THR A 179 3.20 -17.04 9.15
C THR A 179 4.05 -16.88 7.89
N LEU A 180 4.83 -17.90 7.51
CA LEU A 180 5.62 -17.87 6.29
C LEU A 180 4.72 -17.96 5.07
N LEU A 181 3.79 -18.93 5.05
CA LEU A 181 2.82 -19.09 3.97
C LEU A 181 1.98 -17.82 3.79
N ARG A 182 1.53 -17.23 4.90
CA ARG A 182 0.82 -15.95 4.90
C ARG A 182 1.65 -14.83 4.26
N PHE A 183 2.93 -14.71 4.62
CA PHE A 183 3.82 -13.71 4.05
C PHE A 183 4.03 -13.90 2.54
N LEU A 184 4.24 -15.15 2.11
CA LEU A 184 4.40 -15.47 0.69
C LEU A 184 3.13 -15.14 -0.09
N GLU A 185 1.96 -15.44 0.49
CA GLU A 185 0.66 -15.12 -0.12
C GLU A 185 0.45 -13.61 -0.27
N VAL A 186 0.68 -12.83 0.79
CA VAL A 186 0.61 -11.35 0.70
C VAL A 186 1.57 -10.82 -0.35
N SER A 187 2.77 -11.41 -0.44
CA SER A 187 3.76 -10.98 -1.41
C SER A 187 3.31 -11.26 -2.84
N LYS A 188 2.60 -12.37 -3.10
CA LYS A 188 1.96 -12.65 -4.39
C LYS A 188 0.84 -11.65 -4.68
N ILE A 189 -0.04 -11.40 -3.71
CA ILE A 189 -1.13 -10.42 -3.84
C ILE A 189 -0.58 -9.03 -4.16
N LEU A 190 0.48 -8.58 -3.49
CA LEU A 190 1.12 -7.29 -3.77
C LEU A 190 1.79 -7.26 -5.16
N ARG A 191 2.31 -8.38 -5.67
CA ARG A 191 2.83 -8.50 -7.03
C ARG A 191 1.75 -8.65 -8.11
N ALA A 192 0.51 -8.98 -7.72
CA ALA A 192 -0.68 -8.99 -8.57
C ALA A 192 -0.54 -9.85 -9.84
N ASN A 193 0.14 -11.00 -9.76
CA ASN A 193 0.47 -11.89 -10.88
C ASN A 193 1.25 -11.22 -12.03
N ILE A 194 1.89 -10.07 -11.79
CA ILE A 194 2.76 -9.49 -12.79
C ILE A 194 4.03 -10.33 -12.86
N THR A 195 4.30 -10.96 -14.01
CA THR A 195 5.57 -11.66 -14.28
C THR A 195 6.68 -10.64 -14.53
N PHE A 196 7.81 -10.79 -13.84
CA PHE A 196 8.94 -9.87 -13.97
C PHE A 196 10.29 -10.48 -13.59
N ASP A 197 11.30 -10.09 -14.36
CA ASP A 197 12.73 -10.33 -14.08
C ASP A 197 13.41 -9.09 -13.49
N HIS A 198 12.84 -7.91 -13.74
CA HIS A 198 13.38 -6.63 -13.30
C HIS A 198 12.34 -5.81 -12.55
N SER A 199 12.79 -5.12 -11.51
CA SER A 199 11.96 -4.23 -10.68
C SER A 199 11.13 -3.22 -11.49
N ALA A 200 11.70 -2.62 -12.54
CA ALA A 200 11.02 -1.64 -13.38
C ALA A 200 9.77 -2.21 -14.06
N THR A 201 9.80 -3.48 -14.47
CA THR A 201 8.66 -4.17 -15.07
C THR A 201 7.52 -4.33 -14.08
N LEU A 202 7.82 -4.80 -12.86
CA LEU A 202 6.82 -4.88 -11.79
C LEU A 202 6.24 -3.51 -11.46
N GLN A 203 7.09 -2.48 -11.31
CA GLN A 203 6.65 -1.14 -10.96
C GLN A 203 5.75 -0.53 -12.03
N THR A 204 6.09 -0.72 -13.30
CA THR A 204 5.27 -0.26 -14.43
C THR A 204 3.94 -1.01 -14.48
N GLY A 205 3.97 -2.34 -14.35
CA GLY A 205 2.75 -3.15 -14.30
C GLY A 205 1.83 -2.76 -13.15
N LEU A 206 2.37 -2.47 -11.97
CA LEU A 206 1.60 -2.00 -10.82
C LEU A 206 1.02 -0.60 -11.05
N LYS A 207 1.76 0.32 -11.69
CA LYS A 207 1.22 1.64 -12.07
C LYS A 207 0.03 1.49 -13.02
N THR A 208 0.16 0.65 -14.05
CA THR A 208 -0.93 0.37 -15.00
C THR A 208 -2.12 -0.25 -14.30
N LEU A 209 -1.91 -1.28 -13.48
CA LEU A 209 -2.98 -1.92 -12.72
C LEU A 209 -3.70 -0.93 -11.81
N LEU A 210 -2.97 -0.11 -11.06
CA LEU A 210 -3.58 0.91 -10.18
C LEU A 210 -4.35 1.96 -10.98
N ALA A 211 -3.82 2.44 -12.11
CA ALA A 211 -4.50 3.41 -12.96
C ALA A 211 -5.79 2.84 -13.57
N GLU A 212 -5.77 1.56 -13.95
CA GLU A 212 -6.90 0.90 -14.60
C GLU A 212 -7.99 0.47 -13.59
N THR A 213 -7.61 -0.03 -12.41
CA THR A 213 -8.52 -0.77 -11.51
C THR A 213 -8.83 -0.07 -10.19
N THR A 214 -8.23 1.07 -9.87
CA THR A 214 -8.52 1.76 -8.60
C THR A 214 -9.84 2.50 -8.68
N THR A 215 -10.67 2.36 -7.65
CA THR A 215 -11.93 3.10 -7.51
C THR A 215 -11.66 4.58 -7.29
N LEU A 216 -12.62 5.42 -7.67
CA LEU A 216 -12.52 6.87 -7.50
C LEU A 216 -12.46 7.26 -6.01
N SER A 217 -13.18 6.55 -5.14
CA SER A 217 -13.13 6.73 -3.68
C SER A 217 -11.72 6.58 -3.10
N ALA A 218 -10.95 5.61 -3.57
CA ALA A 218 -9.61 5.33 -3.08
C ALA A 218 -8.60 6.47 -3.40
N TYR A 219 -8.85 7.26 -4.45
CA TYR A 219 -8.07 8.47 -4.72
C TYR A 219 -8.35 9.56 -3.66
N PHE A 220 -9.59 9.68 -3.18
CA PHE A 220 -9.98 10.63 -2.14
C PHE A 220 -9.50 10.26 -0.76
N ASP A 221 -9.50 8.97 -0.46
CA ASP A 221 -8.95 8.44 0.78
C ASP A 221 -7.41 8.63 0.88
N GLY A 222 -6.79 9.17 -0.17
CA GLY A 222 -5.37 9.50 -0.21
C GLY A 222 -4.46 8.29 -0.38
N LEU A 223 -5.02 7.13 -0.78
CA LEU A 223 -4.28 5.88 -0.85
C LEU A 223 -3.17 5.91 -1.91
N LEU A 224 -3.37 6.68 -2.98
CA LEU A 224 -2.45 6.82 -4.12
C LEU A 224 -1.65 8.14 -4.10
N VAL A 225 -1.51 8.78 -2.94
CA VAL A 225 -0.74 10.02 -2.80
C VAL A 225 0.75 9.73 -2.62
N GLN A 226 1.59 10.41 -3.40
CA GLN A 226 3.04 10.24 -3.34
C GLN A 226 3.54 10.66 -1.96
N PRO A 227 4.26 9.78 -1.23
CA PRO A 227 4.83 10.16 0.04
C PRO A 227 5.89 11.25 -0.17
N LYS A 228 5.84 12.30 0.64
CA LYS A 228 6.85 13.35 0.64
C LYS A 228 8.00 12.91 1.54
N ILE A 229 9.10 12.47 0.94
CA ILE A 229 10.30 12.10 1.68
C ILE A 229 11.24 13.31 1.72
N ARG A 230 11.29 14.01 2.86
CA ARG A 230 12.13 15.20 3.04
C ARG A 230 13.61 14.82 3.11
N SER A 231 14.49 15.74 2.73
CA SER A 231 15.90 15.62 3.08
C SER A 231 16.06 15.67 4.61
N TYR A 232 17.17 15.14 5.11
CA TYR A 232 17.45 15.15 6.55
C TYR A 232 17.39 16.57 7.15
N ALA A 233 18.02 17.56 6.49
CA ALA A 233 18.05 18.95 6.95
C ALA A 233 16.65 19.58 7.00
N GLU A 234 15.83 19.38 5.96
CA GLU A 234 14.45 19.88 5.91
C GLU A 234 13.57 19.25 6.99
N GLY A 235 13.73 17.94 7.20
CA GLY A 235 13.00 17.21 8.22
C GLY A 235 13.36 17.66 9.63
N MET A 236 14.66 17.79 9.93
CA MET A 236 15.14 18.29 11.23
C MET A 236 14.69 19.72 11.50
N HIS A 237 14.77 20.60 10.50
CA HIS A 237 14.26 21.96 10.62
C HIS A 237 12.75 21.95 10.94
N ARG A 238 11.94 21.15 10.24
CA ARG A 238 10.51 21.00 10.53
C ARG A 238 10.24 20.46 11.93
N GLN A 239 11.02 19.47 12.38
CA GLN A 239 10.89 18.91 13.72
C GLN A 239 11.18 19.96 14.80
N GLN A 240 12.25 20.73 14.65
CA GLN A 240 12.59 21.82 15.57
C GLN A 240 11.49 22.89 15.64
N HIS A 241 10.91 23.27 14.49
CA HIS A 241 9.77 24.19 14.44
C HIS A 241 8.53 23.62 15.15
N PHE A 242 8.28 22.31 15.01
CA PHE A 242 7.19 21.65 15.70
C PHE A 242 7.42 21.59 17.22
N ASP A 243 8.63 21.26 17.65
CA ASP A 243 9.00 21.23 19.07
C ASP A 243 8.82 22.62 19.70
N LEU A 244 9.24 23.68 19.00
CA LEU A 244 9.01 25.07 19.38
C LEU A 244 7.51 25.39 19.48
N TYR A 245 6.71 24.99 18.50
CA TYR A 245 5.26 25.14 18.55
C TYR A 245 4.65 24.42 19.76
N CYS A 246 5.04 23.17 20.01
CA CYS A 246 4.56 22.40 21.17
C CYS A 246 4.97 23.04 22.49
N MET A 247 6.17 23.61 22.60
CA MET A 247 6.61 24.37 23.77
C MET A 247 5.75 25.62 23.97
N GLN A 248 5.55 26.43 22.92
CA GLN A 248 4.71 27.62 22.96
C GLN A 248 3.25 27.29 23.29
N PHE A 249 2.72 26.20 22.74
CA PHE A 249 1.38 25.70 23.03
C PHE A 249 1.27 25.27 24.49
N LYS A 250 2.21 24.47 25.01
CA LYS A 250 2.23 24.08 26.44
C LYS A 250 2.28 25.30 27.35
N GLN A 251 3.10 26.31 27.04
CA GLN A 251 3.17 27.57 27.79
C GLN A 251 1.85 28.34 27.74
N LYS A 252 1.16 28.37 26.59
CA LYS A 252 -0.10 29.11 26.40
C LYS A 252 -1.31 28.44 27.06
N TYR A 253 -1.33 27.11 27.15
CA TYR A 253 -2.48 26.32 27.64
C TYR A 253 -2.24 25.66 29.00
N GLN A 254 -1.27 26.19 29.77
CA GLN A 254 -0.75 25.62 31.01
C GLN A 254 -1.75 25.50 32.19
N GLU A 255 -3.01 25.96 32.06
CA GLU A 255 -3.92 26.11 33.22
C GLU A 255 -5.17 25.21 33.24
N LYS A 256 -5.51 24.47 32.19
CA LYS A 256 -6.68 23.57 32.25
C LYS A 256 -6.36 22.24 31.60
N THR A 257 -6.22 21.22 32.44
CA THR A 257 -6.46 19.76 32.26
C THR A 257 -6.93 19.25 30.89
N ALA A 258 -6.30 19.66 29.80
CA ALA A 258 -6.37 18.97 28.55
C ALA A 258 -5.27 17.92 28.61
N GLN A 259 -5.65 16.65 28.77
CA GLN A 259 -4.79 15.54 28.38
C GLN A 259 -4.35 15.85 26.96
N VAL A 260 -3.10 16.31 26.83
CA VAL A 260 -2.49 16.55 25.52
C VAL A 260 -2.31 15.15 24.94
N VAL A 261 -3.33 14.69 24.21
CA VAL A 261 -3.12 13.74 23.14
C VAL A 261 -2.11 14.45 22.27
N ALA A 262 -0.84 14.05 22.39
CA ALA A 262 0.20 14.54 21.51
C ALA A 262 -0.39 14.41 20.10
N PRO A 263 -0.46 15.48 19.30
CA PRO A 263 -0.95 15.35 17.95
C PRO A 263 0.11 14.59 17.17
N SER A 264 0.15 13.27 17.33
CA SER A 264 0.86 12.35 16.45
C SER A 264 0.39 12.54 15.01
N GLU A 265 -0.80 13.11 14.83
CA GLU A 265 -1.39 13.57 13.57
C GLU A 265 -0.63 14.73 12.89
N PHE A 266 0.21 15.51 13.58
CA PHE A 266 0.99 16.62 12.98
C PHE A 266 2.42 16.23 12.55
N LEU A 267 2.98 15.13 13.08
CA LEU A 267 4.29 14.58 12.67
C LEU A 267 4.16 13.46 11.63
N LEU A 268 2.99 12.83 11.56
CA LEU A 268 2.52 12.34 10.29
C LEU A 268 2.33 13.62 9.46
N ASP A 269 3.09 13.80 8.38
CA ASP A 269 2.47 14.45 7.22
C ASP A 269 1.24 13.56 6.98
N HIS A 270 0.10 13.90 7.58
CA HIS A 270 -1.13 13.25 7.23
C HIS A 270 -1.19 13.51 5.72
N PRO A 271 -1.34 12.49 4.87
CA PRO A 271 -1.75 12.76 3.50
C PRO A 271 -3.09 13.54 3.47
N TYR A 272 -3.79 13.62 4.61
CA TYR A 272 -4.95 14.47 4.87
C TYR A 272 -4.62 15.93 5.24
N ASP A 273 -3.35 16.30 5.42
CA ASP A 273 -2.95 17.66 5.74
C ASP A 273 -3.08 18.51 4.47
N LYS A 274 -4.33 18.90 4.27
CA LYS A 274 -4.85 19.81 3.26
C LYS A 274 -4.90 19.23 1.84
N ILE A 275 -5.76 18.22 1.64
CA ILE A 275 -6.86 18.53 0.70
C ILE A 275 -7.57 19.69 1.39
N LYS A 276 -7.15 20.93 1.09
CA LYS A 276 -8.05 22.05 1.35
C LYS A 276 -9.32 21.57 0.69
N ARG A 277 -10.42 21.45 1.45
CA ARG A 277 -11.76 21.58 0.87
C ARG A 277 -11.79 22.99 0.28
N SER A 278 -11.04 23.20 -0.80
CA SER A 278 -10.95 24.44 -1.54
C SER A 278 -12.31 24.50 -2.15
N THR A 279 -13.21 25.17 -1.41
CA THR A 279 -14.58 25.50 -1.77
C THR A 279 -15.13 24.51 -2.78
N HIS A 280 -15.74 23.41 -2.34
CA HIS A 280 -16.39 22.44 -3.24
C HIS A 280 -17.53 23.16 -3.99
N GLN A 281 -17.16 23.99 -4.97
CA GLN A 281 -18.00 25.00 -5.60
C GLN A 281 -18.93 24.29 -6.56
N PHE A 282 -18.43 23.27 -7.25
CA PHE A 282 -19.26 22.44 -8.09
C PHE A 282 -20.21 21.58 -7.25
N GLU A 283 -19.72 20.90 -6.20
CA GLU A 283 -20.58 20.15 -5.28
C GLU A 283 -21.70 21.04 -4.73
N HIS A 284 -21.35 22.23 -4.23
CA HIS A 284 -22.30 23.20 -3.69
C HIS A 284 -23.29 23.69 -4.75
N ALA A 285 -22.84 23.98 -5.96
CA ALA A 285 -23.69 24.37 -7.06
C ALA A 285 -24.69 23.26 -7.43
N VAL A 286 -24.26 21.99 -7.43
CA VAL A 286 -25.15 20.83 -7.64
C VAL A 286 -26.20 20.75 -6.54
N ARG A 287 -25.81 20.83 -5.25
CA ARG A 287 -26.78 20.83 -4.13
C ARG A 287 -27.81 21.94 -4.29
N THR A 288 -27.33 23.15 -4.58
CA THR A 288 -28.19 24.33 -4.74
C THR A 288 -29.14 24.17 -5.91
N TYR A 289 -28.67 23.62 -7.04
CA TYR A 289 -29.46 23.35 -8.23
C TYR A 289 -30.58 22.34 -7.95
N LEU A 290 -30.27 21.21 -7.30
CA LEU A 290 -31.27 20.18 -7.00
C LEU A 290 -32.30 20.66 -5.97
N HIS A 291 -31.90 21.47 -4.99
CA HIS A 291 -32.83 22.07 -4.02
C HIS A 291 -33.67 23.22 -4.62
N THR A 292 -33.16 23.91 -5.65
CA THR A 292 -33.75 25.17 -6.18
C THR A 292 -34.05 25.09 -7.69
N TYR A 293 -34.44 23.92 -8.18
CA TYR A 293 -34.60 23.58 -9.62
C TYR A 293 -35.54 24.53 -10.42
N ARG A 294 -36.23 25.46 -9.78
CA ARG A 294 -37.26 26.33 -10.37
C ARG A 294 -36.77 27.66 -10.95
N SER A 295 -35.48 28.03 -10.85
CA SER A 295 -34.97 29.29 -11.41
C SER A 295 -34.06 29.08 -12.63
N GLN A 296 -34.32 29.84 -13.71
CA GLN A 296 -33.57 29.79 -14.98
C GLN A 296 -32.10 30.23 -14.88
N ILE A 297 -31.71 30.90 -13.79
CA ILE A 297 -30.33 31.41 -13.59
C ILE A 297 -29.39 30.27 -13.16
N TYR A 298 -29.90 29.30 -12.38
CA TYR A 298 -29.08 28.24 -11.80
C TYR A 298 -28.43 27.28 -12.81
N PRO A 299 -29.05 26.90 -13.94
CA PRO A 299 -28.38 26.12 -14.99
C PRO A 299 -27.07 26.77 -15.50
N ILE A 300 -27.04 28.10 -15.66
CA ILE A 300 -25.87 28.84 -16.15
C ILE A 300 -24.76 28.82 -15.10
N GLU A 301 -25.09 29.10 -13.84
CA GLU A 301 -24.12 29.06 -12.73
C GLU A 301 -23.60 27.64 -12.48
N LEU A 302 -24.44 26.62 -12.61
CA LEU A 302 -24.02 25.22 -12.54
C LEU A 302 -23.02 24.87 -13.66
N LYS A 303 -23.29 25.30 -14.90
CA LYS A 303 -22.37 25.12 -16.03
C LYS A 303 -21.04 25.83 -15.82
N LYS A 304 -21.08 27.06 -15.32
CA LYS A 304 -19.88 27.82 -14.96
C LYS A 304 -19.08 27.11 -13.88
N ALA A 305 -19.72 26.62 -12.83
CA ALA A 305 -19.07 25.85 -11.77
C ALA A 305 -18.40 24.58 -12.31
N ALA A 306 -19.10 23.82 -13.17
CA ALA A 306 -18.54 22.63 -13.83
C ALA A 306 -17.31 22.96 -14.70
N LEU A 307 -17.37 24.07 -15.46
CA LEU A 307 -16.26 24.53 -16.30
C LEU A 307 -15.05 25.02 -15.48
N LEU A 308 -15.28 25.60 -14.31
CA LEU A 308 -14.22 26.10 -13.43
C LEU A 308 -13.63 25.02 -12.51
N ALA A 309 -14.37 23.95 -12.22
CA ALA A 309 -13.90 22.86 -11.36
C ALA A 309 -12.65 22.18 -11.95
N GLN A 310 -11.53 22.25 -11.24
CA GLN A 310 -10.28 21.57 -11.59
C GLN A 310 -9.97 20.41 -10.65
N ASP A 311 -10.53 20.44 -9.44
CA ASP A 311 -10.32 19.40 -8.46
C ASP A 311 -11.22 18.19 -8.78
N SER A 312 -10.61 17.03 -9.02
CA SER A 312 -11.33 15.77 -9.23
C SER A 312 -12.23 15.40 -8.04
N ILE A 313 -11.89 15.84 -6.82
CA ILE A 313 -12.71 15.59 -5.63
C ILE A 313 -14.03 16.35 -5.69
N ASP A 314 -13.97 17.65 -5.99
CA ASP A 314 -15.17 18.50 -6.14
C ASP A 314 -16.08 17.97 -7.26
N ILE A 315 -15.49 17.61 -8.41
CA ILE A 315 -16.24 17.08 -9.55
C ILE A 315 -17.02 15.80 -9.18
N LEU A 316 -16.36 14.84 -8.54
CA LEU A 316 -16.98 13.57 -8.19
C LEU A 316 -17.98 13.69 -7.04
N ALA A 317 -17.70 14.52 -6.04
CA ALA A 317 -18.66 14.83 -4.97
C ALA A 317 -19.94 15.44 -5.56
N GLY A 318 -19.81 16.36 -6.52
CA GLY A 318 -20.97 16.89 -7.24
C GLY A 318 -21.73 15.83 -8.04
N LEU A 319 -21.03 14.90 -8.71
CA LEU A 319 -21.67 13.80 -9.44
C LEU A 319 -22.37 12.79 -8.51
N GLU A 320 -21.85 12.54 -7.31
CA GLU A 320 -22.44 11.61 -6.34
C GLU A 320 -23.80 12.11 -5.80
N ILE A 321 -23.97 13.44 -5.72
CA ILE A 321 -25.20 14.08 -5.24
C ILE A 321 -26.34 14.00 -6.27
N ASP A 322 -26.02 13.66 -7.52
CA ASP A 322 -26.99 13.49 -8.60
C ASP A 322 -27.83 12.20 -8.46
N LEU A 323 -28.49 12.05 -7.32
CA LEU A 323 -29.19 10.84 -6.88
C LEU A 323 -30.27 10.35 -7.86
N ALA A 324 -30.86 11.26 -8.64
CA ALA A 324 -31.94 10.97 -9.59
C ALA A 324 -31.54 11.21 -11.06
N TYR A 325 -30.25 11.38 -11.35
CA TYR A 325 -29.72 11.64 -12.70
C TYR A 325 -30.34 12.88 -13.38
N GLN A 326 -30.58 13.93 -12.59
CA GLN A 326 -31.28 15.15 -12.97
C GLN A 326 -30.33 16.23 -13.51
N LEU A 327 -29.02 16.10 -13.30
CA LEU A 327 -28.07 17.06 -13.87
C LEU A 327 -28.14 17.05 -15.41
N PRO A 328 -28.11 18.23 -16.06
CA PRO A 328 -28.10 18.33 -17.53
C PRO A 328 -26.93 17.56 -18.14
N ILE A 329 -27.17 16.95 -19.30
CA ILE A 329 -26.19 16.08 -19.98
C ILE A 329 -24.88 16.81 -20.29
N GLU A 330 -24.94 18.10 -20.60
CA GLU A 330 -23.74 18.91 -20.89
C GLU A 330 -22.83 19.03 -19.67
N ILE A 331 -23.42 19.08 -18.47
CA ILE A 331 -22.67 19.12 -17.20
C ILE A 331 -21.99 17.79 -16.96
N ILE A 332 -22.72 16.68 -17.14
CA ILE A 332 -22.18 15.33 -17.05
C ILE A 332 -21.02 15.14 -18.01
N ASP A 333 -21.19 15.53 -19.27
CA ASP A 333 -20.15 15.41 -20.29
C ASP A 333 -18.88 16.20 -19.92
N ILE A 334 -19.02 17.45 -19.47
CA ILE A 334 -17.88 18.27 -19.03
C ILE A 334 -17.15 17.58 -17.87
N CYS A 335 -17.89 17.13 -16.85
CA CYS A 335 -17.32 16.52 -15.66
C CYS A 335 -16.59 15.21 -15.97
N TYR A 336 -17.21 14.29 -16.71
CA TYR A 336 -16.57 13.02 -17.07
C TYR A 336 -15.40 13.21 -18.05
N GLN A 337 -15.45 14.18 -18.97
CA GLN A 337 -14.30 14.49 -19.82
C GLN A 337 -13.10 14.98 -19.02
N LYS A 338 -13.32 15.85 -18.03
CA LYS A 338 -12.25 16.31 -17.12
C LYS A 338 -11.69 15.16 -16.29
N LEU A 339 -12.56 14.32 -15.72
CA LEU A 339 -12.12 13.15 -14.97
C LEU A 339 -11.32 12.18 -15.84
N LEU A 340 -11.70 11.99 -17.12
CA LEU A 340 -10.96 11.16 -18.07
C LEU A 340 -9.62 11.76 -18.50
N GLN A 341 -9.42 13.07 -18.36
CA GLN A 341 -8.08 13.67 -18.55
C GLN A 341 -7.13 13.30 -17.41
N VAL A 342 -7.66 13.16 -16.19
CA VAL A 342 -6.88 12.79 -14.99
C VAL A 342 -6.71 11.28 -14.88
N LEU A 343 -7.76 10.51 -15.18
CA LEU A 343 -7.83 9.06 -15.03
C LEU A 343 -8.25 8.40 -16.37
N PRO A 344 -7.45 8.53 -17.44
CA PRO A 344 -7.84 8.13 -18.80
C PRO A 344 -8.03 6.62 -18.99
N HIS A 345 -7.63 5.81 -18.03
CA HIS A 345 -7.69 4.35 -18.14
C HIS A 345 -8.54 3.70 -17.06
N SER A 346 -9.23 4.49 -16.22
CA SER A 346 -10.06 3.92 -15.15
C SER A 346 -11.31 3.25 -15.73
N PHE A 347 -11.42 1.93 -15.58
CA PHE A 347 -12.61 1.22 -16.06
C PHE A 347 -13.86 1.66 -15.29
N TYR A 348 -13.74 1.93 -13.98
CA TYR A 348 -14.83 2.45 -13.16
C TYR A 348 -15.37 3.77 -13.71
N LEU A 349 -14.49 4.65 -14.17
CA LEU A 349 -14.89 5.93 -14.75
C LEU A 349 -15.60 5.77 -16.09
N TYR A 350 -15.11 4.86 -16.95
CA TYR A 350 -15.78 4.54 -18.22
C TYR A 350 -17.16 3.90 -18.02
N GLU A 351 -17.30 2.97 -17.07
CA GLU A 351 -18.60 2.35 -16.74
C GLU A 351 -19.58 3.38 -16.16
N ALA A 352 -19.13 4.19 -15.20
CA ALA A 352 -19.95 5.23 -14.59
C ALA A 352 -20.42 6.26 -15.62
N TYR A 353 -19.54 6.64 -16.56
CA TYR A 353 -19.91 7.55 -17.63
C TYR A 353 -20.93 6.92 -18.59
N ALA A 354 -20.71 5.67 -19.00
CA ALA A 354 -21.65 4.96 -19.86
C ALA A 354 -23.05 4.88 -19.20
N LEU A 355 -23.11 4.54 -17.91
CA LEU A 355 -24.37 4.50 -17.16
C LEU A 355 -25.04 5.87 -17.08
N ALA A 356 -24.27 6.93 -16.76
CA ALA A 356 -24.79 8.29 -16.67
C ALA A 356 -25.42 8.78 -17.99
N LEU A 357 -24.86 8.36 -19.13
CA LEU A 357 -25.42 8.63 -20.47
C LEU A 357 -26.72 7.84 -20.71
N LEU A 358 -26.74 6.54 -20.40
CA LEU A 358 -27.93 5.68 -20.61
C LEU A 358 -29.13 6.14 -19.79
N MET A 359 -28.89 6.56 -18.54
CA MET A 359 -29.95 7.08 -17.65
C MET A 359 -30.62 8.35 -18.17
N ARG A 360 -30.04 9.03 -19.16
CA ARG A 360 -30.53 10.31 -19.71
C ARG A 360 -31.19 10.20 -21.09
N GLY A 361 -31.23 9.00 -21.66
CA GLY A 361 -32.04 8.69 -22.82
C GLY A 361 -31.27 8.10 -24.01
N ASN A 362 -32.05 7.46 -24.88
CA ASN A 362 -31.56 6.55 -25.94
C ASN A 362 -30.70 7.25 -27.01
N GLN A 363 -30.78 8.58 -27.12
CA GLN A 363 -29.95 9.37 -28.03
C GLN A 363 -28.45 9.25 -27.75
N HIS A 364 -28.06 8.76 -26.56
CA HIS A 364 -26.66 8.56 -26.16
C HIS A 364 -26.18 7.10 -26.24
N ASP A 365 -27.04 6.15 -26.65
CA ASP A 365 -26.76 4.71 -26.62
C ASP A 365 -25.47 4.33 -27.35
N LYS A 366 -25.23 4.92 -28.53
CA LYS A 366 -24.03 4.63 -29.33
C LYS A 366 -22.76 5.00 -28.57
N ARG A 367 -22.76 6.14 -27.87
CA ARG A 367 -21.60 6.63 -27.11
C ARG A 367 -21.43 5.83 -25.81
N ALA A 368 -22.52 5.58 -25.09
CA ALA A 368 -22.49 4.75 -23.89
C ALA A 368 -21.98 3.33 -24.19
N LYS A 369 -22.42 2.73 -25.29
CA LYS A 369 -21.95 1.41 -25.76
C LYS A 369 -20.45 1.41 -26.04
N ALA A 370 -19.91 2.46 -26.67
CA ALA A 370 -18.47 2.58 -26.92
C ALA A 370 -17.67 2.71 -25.62
N LEU A 371 -18.11 3.56 -24.68
CA LEU A 371 -17.48 3.72 -23.37
C LEU A 371 -17.51 2.42 -22.56
N TYR A 372 -18.67 1.77 -22.49
CA TYR A 372 -18.82 0.50 -21.78
C TYR A 372 -17.96 -0.60 -22.39
N LYS A 373 -17.88 -0.68 -23.73
CA LYS A 373 -16.98 -1.63 -24.42
C LYS A 373 -15.53 -1.40 -24.05
N ASN A 374 -15.07 -0.15 -23.99
CA ASN A 374 -13.71 0.19 -23.55
C ASN A 374 -13.49 -0.24 -22.09
N ALA A 375 -14.46 0.01 -21.22
CA ALA A 375 -14.39 -0.43 -19.84
C ALA A 375 -14.27 -1.95 -19.71
N GLN A 376 -15.08 -2.72 -20.46
CA GLN A 376 -15.02 -4.17 -20.47
C GLN A 376 -13.69 -4.69 -21.05
N GLN A 377 -13.09 -4.02 -22.03
CA GLN A 377 -11.77 -4.38 -22.56
C GLN A 377 -10.67 -4.21 -21.51
N ILE A 378 -10.71 -3.12 -20.74
CA ILE A 378 -9.80 -2.91 -19.60
C ILE A 378 -10.06 -3.97 -18.54
N ARG A 379 -11.33 -4.15 -18.15
CA ARG A 379 -11.76 -5.11 -17.14
C ARG A 379 -11.32 -6.53 -17.48
N ALA A 380 -11.42 -6.93 -18.75
CA ALA A 380 -11.11 -8.28 -19.21
C ALA A 380 -9.67 -8.71 -18.93
N LYS A 381 -8.71 -7.77 -18.81
CA LYS A 381 -7.29 -8.05 -18.51
C LYS A 381 -7.06 -8.59 -17.09
N TYR A 382 -8.01 -8.34 -16.19
CA TYR A 382 -7.84 -8.59 -14.78
C TYR A 382 -8.83 -9.62 -14.24
N GLU A 383 -8.49 -10.16 -13.08
CA GLU A 383 -9.30 -11.06 -12.28
C GLU A 383 -9.60 -10.39 -10.94
N TRP A 384 -10.88 -10.41 -10.55
CA TRP A 384 -11.35 -9.96 -9.25
C TRP A 384 -11.49 -11.18 -8.38
N ILE A 385 -10.65 -11.26 -7.36
CA ILE A 385 -10.70 -12.35 -6.39
C ILE A 385 -11.59 -11.89 -5.24
N GLU A 386 -12.69 -12.62 -5.07
CA GLU A 386 -13.58 -12.56 -3.91
C GLU A 386 -13.49 -13.92 -3.22
N GLU A 387 -12.75 -14.00 -2.11
CA GLU A 387 -12.70 -15.24 -1.30
C GLU A 387 -13.84 -15.19 -0.27
N ASP A 388 -14.85 -16.04 -0.45
CA ASP A 388 -16.03 -16.15 0.42
C ASP A 388 -15.83 -17.08 1.64
N ASP A 389 -14.80 -17.92 1.65
CA ASP A 389 -14.65 -18.98 2.66
C ASP A 389 -13.52 -18.72 3.65
N TYR A 390 -13.85 -18.39 4.91
CA TYR A 390 -13.04 -18.51 6.14
C TYR A 390 -11.59 -17.98 6.14
N LEU A 391 -11.10 -17.45 5.02
CA LEU A 391 -9.75 -17.02 4.72
C LEU A 391 -9.76 -15.53 4.46
N TRP A 392 -8.75 -14.90 5.05
CA TRP A 392 -8.86 -13.58 5.61
C TRP A 392 -8.38 -12.50 4.61
N TRP A 393 -8.67 -12.65 3.32
CA TRP A 393 -8.10 -11.86 2.23
C TRP A 393 -9.22 -11.19 1.43
N GLY A 394 -9.68 -10.03 1.89
CA GLY A 394 -10.75 -9.29 1.22
C GLY A 394 -10.46 -8.99 -0.25
N ARG A 395 -11.51 -8.61 -0.98
CA ARG A 395 -11.53 -8.37 -2.43
C ARG A 395 -10.26 -7.68 -2.96
N TYR A 396 -9.59 -8.29 -3.93
CA TYR A 396 -8.44 -7.70 -4.62
C TYR A 396 -8.43 -8.02 -6.11
N VAL A 397 -7.61 -7.30 -6.86
CA VAL A 397 -7.51 -7.41 -8.32
C VAL A 397 -6.12 -7.87 -8.72
N GLN A 398 -6.00 -8.78 -9.68
CA GLN A 398 -4.72 -9.23 -10.23
C GLN A 398 -4.77 -9.38 -11.74
N VAL A 399 -3.59 -9.43 -12.39
CA VAL A 399 -3.50 -9.72 -13.82
C VAL A 399 -3.87 -11.18 -14.07
N LYS A 400 -4.67 -11.45 -15.11
CA LYS A 400 -4.95 -12.83 -15.53
C LYS A 400 -3.69 -13.48 -16.09
N ASN A 401 -3.43 -14.72 -15.67
CA ASN A 401 -2.35 -15.54 -16.22
C ASN A 401 -2.71 -16.14 -17.58
#